data_AF-A0A0A2M394-F1
#
_entry.id   AF-A0A0A2M394-F1
#
_cell.length_a   1.000
_cell.length_b   1.000
_cell.length_c   1.000
_cell.angle_alpha   90.00
_cell.angle_beta   90.00
_cell.angle_gamma   90.00
#
_symmetry.space_group_name_H-M   'P 1'
#
loop_
_entity.id
_entity.type
_entity.pdbx_description
1 polymer ?
#
loop_
_entity_poly.entity_id
_entity_poly.type
_entity_poly.pdbx_seq_one_letter_code
_entity_poly.pdbx_strand_id
1 'polypeptide(L)'
;MNDYIFNLEKEFQAYLPEGYYTFIGPAHQELLGDFTSVVNLVAPANNIARTINNTLSNKKAVKQVLSALYHDAELKVYVVEGDSPYGLVYTTVEEYCERADIQFRSLSS
;
A
#
# COMPACT_ATOMS: atom_id res chain seq x y z
N MET A 1 -13.98 8.24 5.31
CA MET A 1 -12.66 7.59 5.26
C MET A 1 -11.71 8.33 6.20
N ASN A 2 -11.06 7.60 7.11
CA ASN A 2 -10.22 8.18 8.15
C ASN A 2 -8.87 8.61 7.56
N ASP A 3 -8.52 9.89 7.63
CA ASP A 3 -7.23 10.41 7.12
C ASP A 3 -6.03 9.93 7.96
N TYR A 4 -6.28 9.36 9.15
CA TYR A 4 -5.23 8.83 10.04
C TYR A 4 -4.30 7.83 9.35
N ILE A 5 -4.84 6.85 8.63
CA ILE A 5 -4.01 5.81 8.01
C ILE A 5 -3.11 6.35 6.89
N PHE A 6 -3.55 7.39 6.18
CA PHE A 6 -2.75 8.07 5.16
C PHE A 6 -1.61 8.88 5.77
N ASN A 7 -1.83 9.49 6.95
CA ASN A 7 -0.75 10.18 7.67
C ASN A 7 0.27 9.18 8.20
N LEU A 8 -0.19 8.05 8.74
CA LEU A 8 0.66 6.98 9.24
C LEU A 8 1.53 6.38 8.12
N GLU A 9 0.95 6.10 6.95
CA GLU A 9 1.69 5.66 5.76
C GLU A 9 2.79 6.66 5.39
N LYS A 10 2.47 7.95 5.38
CA LYS A 10 3.42 9.01 5.04
C LYS A 10 4.58 9.11 6.05
N GLU A 11 4.29 8.98 7.34
CA GLU A 11 5.31 8.96 8.40
C GLU A 11 6.20 7.72 8.29
N PHE A 12 5.63 6.57 7.96
CA PHE A 12 6.36 5.31 7.88
C PHE A 12 7.40 5.28 6.76
N GLN A 13 7.21 6.06 5.70
CA GLN A 13 8.12 6.08 4.55
C GLN A 13 9.58 6.41 4.93
N ALA A 14 9.82 7.12 6.04
CA ALA A 14 11.16 7.43 6.54
C ALA A 14 11.94 6.22 7.10
N TYR A 15 11.24 5.12 7.39
CA TYR A 15 11.81 3.88 7.93
C TYR A 15 12.18 2.89 6.83
N LEU A 16 11.84 3.18 5.58
CA LEU A 16 12.04 2.27 4.47
C LEU A 16 13.40 2.49 3.79
N PRO A 17 14.10 1.40 3.42
CA PRO A 17 15.30 1.50 2.61
C PRO A 17 14.97 1.95 1.18
N GLU A 18 16.00 2.31 0.42
CA GLU A 18 15.86 2.70 -0.99
C GLU A 18 15.18 1.59 -1.81
N GLY A 19 14.24 1.99 -2.67
CA GLY A 19 13.47 1.08 -3.53
C GLY A 19 12.24 0.45 -2.86
N TYR A 20 12.09 0.57 -1.54
CA TYR A 20 10.90 0.10 -0.83
C TYR A 20 9.85 1.22 -0.80
N TYR A 21 8.59 0.82 -0.84
CA TYR A 21 7.49 1.78 -0.75
C TYR A 21 6.31 1.17 0.00
N THR A 22 5.39 2.04 0.41
CA THR A 22 4.14 1.64 1.06
C THR A 22 2.96 1.72 0.12
N PHE A 23 1.89 0.99 0.39
CA PHE A 23 0.55 1.32 -0.11
C PHE A 23 -0.50 1.02 0.95
N ILE A 24 -1.66 1.68 0.88
CA ILE A 24 -2.81 1.35 1.71
C ILE A 24 -3.75 0.44 0.92
N GLY A 25 -4.20 -0.65 1.55
CA GLY A 25 -5.13 -1.60 0.96
C GLY A 25 -6.12 -2.15 1.99
N PRO A 26 -7.13 -2.92 1.54
CA PRO A 26 -8.04 -3.62 2.45
C PRO A 26 -7.29 -4.60 3.36
N ALA A 27 -7.63 -4.66 4.64
CA ALA A 27 -7.00 -5.55 5.62
C ALA A 27 -7.22 -7.04 5.31
N HIS A 28 -8.38 -7.35 4.73
CA HIS A 28 -8.75 -8.67 4.24
C HIS A 28 -7.94 -9.02 2.98
N GLN A 29 -6.99 -9.94 3.12
CA GLN A 29 -6.04 -10.28 2.05
C GLN A 29 -6.72 -10.80 0.77
N GLU A 30 -7.87 -11.47 0.91
CA GLU A 30 -8.67 -11.96 -0.22
C GLU A 30 -9.16 -10.83 -1.13
N LEU A 31 -9.27 -9.60 -0.62
CA LEU A 31 -9.68 -8.42 -1.39
C LEU A 31 -8.52 -7.77 -2.15
N LEU A 32 -7.26 -8.14 -1.86
CA LEU A 32 -6.09 -7.50 -2.48
C LEU A 32 -6.01 -7.77 -3.99
N GLY A 33 -6.40 -8.96 -4.44
CA GLY A 33 -6.41 -9.29 -5.88
C GLY A 33 -7.32 -8.36 -6.69
N ASP A 34 -8.56 -8.17 -6.21
CA ASP A 34 -9.53 -7.30 -6.86
C ASP A 34 -9.14 -5.82 -6.70
N PHE A 35 -8.70 -5.42 -5.50
CA PHE A 35 -8.22 -4.08 -5.23
C PHE A 35 -7.09 -3.67 -6.19
N THR A 36 -6.03 -4.46 -6.28
CA THR A 36 -4.87 -4.16 -7.14
C THR A 36 -5.27 -4.08 -8.63
N SER A 37 -6.17 -4.96 -9.07
CA SER A 37 -6.72 -4.97 -10.43
C SER A 37 -7.47 -3.67 -10.75
N VAL A 38 -8.29 -3.17 -9.82
CA VAL A 38 -9.03 -1.92 -10.00
C VAL A 38 -8.11 -0.70 -9.96
N VAL A 39 -7.13 -0.66 -9.05
CA VAL A 39 -6.15 0.45 -9.02
C VAL A 39 -5.39 0.52 -10.34
N ASN A 40 -5.03 -0.62 -10.94
CA ASN A 40 -4.35 -0.67 -12.24
C ASN A 40 -5.20 -0.11 -13.40
N LEU A 41 -6.54 -0.21 -13.30
CA LEU A 41 -7.45 0.39 -14.27
C LEU A 41 -7.55 1.92 -14.12
N VAL A 42 -7.47 2.41 -12.88
CA VAL A 42 -7.65 3.83 -12.53
C VAL A 42 -6.35 4.62 -12.66
N ALA A 43 -5.19 3.99 -12.42
CA ALA A 43 -3.90 4.65 -12.48
C ALA A 43 -3.61 5.17 -13.90
N PRO A 44 -3.18 6.44 -14.06
CA PRO A 44 -2.84 6.99 -15.37
C PRO A 44 -1.76 6.14 -16.04
N ALA A 45 -1.98 5.80 -17.31
CA ALA A 45 -0.99 5.12 -18.14
C ALA A 45 0.12 6.10 -18.50
N ASN A 46 1.10 6.29 -17.61
CA ASN A 46 2.33 6.96 -18.02
C ASN A 46 3.12 6.00 -18.93
N ASN A 47 3.73 6.54 -19.99
CA ASN A 47 4.32 5.82 -21.14
C ASN A 47 5.42 4.77 -20.84
N ILE A 48 5.73 4.51 -19.57
CA ILE A 48 6.73 3.54 -19.12
C ILE A 48 5.95 2.46 -18.36
N ALA A 49 5.66 1.35 -19.04
CA ALA A 49 5.08 0.09 -18.55
C ALA A 49 4.20 0.17 -17.28
N ARG A 50 2.90 -0.13 -17.41
CA ARG A 50 2.02 -0.38 -16.26
C ARG A 50 2.50 -1.60 -15.47
N THR A 51 3.38 -1.39 -14.50
CA THR A 51 3.74 -2.40 -13.51
C THR A 51 2.82 -2.28 -12.30
N ILE A 52 2.67 -3.38 -11.57
CA ILE A 52 1.91 -3.37 -10.31
C ILE A 52 2.55 -2.40 -9.29
N ASN A 53 3.87 -2.25 -9.33
CA ASN A 53 4.59 -1.31 -8.48
C ASN A 53 4.29 0.16 -8.82
N ASN A 54 4.28 0.52 -10.11
CA ASN A 54 3.87 1.87 -10.55
C ASN A 54 2.41 2.17 -10.21
N THR A 55 1.57 1.13 -10.22
CA THR A 55 0.15 1.22 -9.90
C THR A 55 -0.06 1.50 -8.41
N LEU A 56 0.54 0.68 -7.54
CA LEU A 56 0.30 0.76 -6.10
C LEU A 56 1.06 1.89 -5.41
N SER A 57 2.18 2.34 -5.98
CA SER A 57 2.85 3.57 -5.55
C SER A 57 2.05 4.84 -5.89
N ASN A 58 1.05 4.76 -6.78
CA ASN A 58 0.19 5.90 -7.12
C ASN A 58 -0.86 6.16 -6.02
N LYS A 59 -0.46 6.95 -5.02
CA LYS A 59 -1.31 7.30 -3.85
C LYS A 59 -2.65 7.91 -4.23
N LYS A 60 -2.73 8.66 -5.33
CA LYS A 60 -3.99 9.27 -5.81
C LYS A 60 -4.96 8.20 -6.31
N ALA A 61 -4.48 7.27 -7.14
CA ALA A 61 -5.30 6.16 -7.65
C ALA A 61 -5.75 5.24 -6.50
N VAL A 62 -4.83 4.89 -5.61
CA VAL A 62 -5.13 4.11 -4.40
C VAL A 62 -6.23 4.79 -3.57
N LYS A 63 -6.06 6.07 -3.20
CA LYS A 63 -7.04 6.81 -2.41
C LYS A 63 -8.41 6.88 -3.11
N GLN A 64 -8.43 7.06 -4.43
CA GLN A 64 -9.66 7.08 -5.21
C GLN A 64 -10.41 5.74 -5.14
N VAL A 65 -9.72 4.63 -5.36
CA VAL A 65 -10.34 3.29 -5.31
C VAL A 65 -10.84 2.95 -3.92
N LEU A 66 -10.04 3.22 -2.88
CA LEU A 66 -10.43 3.00 -1.49
C LEU A 66 -11.69 3.80 -1.13
N SER A 67 -11.74 5.07 -1.52
CA SER A 67 -12.90 5.94 -1.26
C SER A 67 -14.18 5.46 -1.96
N ALA A 68 -14.04 4.89 -3.16
CA ALA A 68 -15.17 4.54 -4.01
C ALA A 68 -15.75 3.16 -3.70
N LEU A 69 -14.89 2.17 -3.42
CA LEU A 69 -15.28 0.76 -3.35
C LEU A 69 -15.09 0.13 -1.96
N TYR A 70 -14.27 0.73 -1.12
CA TYR A 70 -13.86 0.17 0.17
C TYR A 70 -14.05 1.16 1.33
N HIS A 71 -15.08 2.01 1.26
CA HIS A 71 -15.30 3.11 2.21
C HIS A 71 -15.52 2.65 3.66
N ASP A 72 -16.07 1.44 3.83
CA ASP A 72 -16.32 0.79 5.13
C ASP A 72 -15.36 -0.38 5.41
N ALA A 73 -14.41 -0.66 4.52
CA ALA A 73 -13.47 -1.74 4.75
C ALA A 73 -12.42 -1.33 5.80
N GLU A 74 -12.02 -2.28 6.63
CA GLU A 74 -10.80 -2.12 7.43
C GLU A 74 -9.60 -2.01 6.48
N LEU A 75 -8.70 -1.07 6.76
CA LEU A 75 -7.55 -0.76 5.91
C LEU A 75 -6.24 -1.02 6.67
N LYS A 76 -5.22 -1.45 5.94
CA LYS A 76 -3.85 -1.63 6.44
C LYS A 76 -2.85 -0.92 5.55
N VAL A 77 -1.70 -0.59 6.15
CA VAL A 77 -0.52 -0.13 5.41
C VAL A 77 0.34 -1.36 5.12
N TYR A 78 0.65 -1.55 3.84
CA TYR A 78 1.51 -2.60 3.34
C TYR A 78 2.87 -2.02 2.97
N VAL A 79 3.94 -2.77 3.22
CA VAL A 79 5.30 -2.50 2.78
C VAL A 79 5.61 -3.40 1.62
N VAL A 80 6.08 -2.83 0.51
CA VAL A 80 6.51 -3.57 -0.68
C VAL A 80 8.03 -3.58 -0.73
N GLU A 81 8.59 -4.78 -0.81
CA GLU A 81 10.02 -5.04 -0.78
C GLU A 81 10.61 -4.99 -2.20
N GLY A 82 10.98 -3.78 -2.64
CA GLY A 82 11.66 -3.56 -3.93
C GLY A 82 10.77 -3.72 -5.17
N ASP A 83 11.37 -3.47 -6.33
CA ASP A 83 10.73 -3.68 -7.64
C ASP A 83 11.09 -5.06 -8.18
N SER A 84 10.32 -6.08 -7.80
CA SER A 84 10.48 -7.44 -8.33
C SER A 84 9.77 -7.58 -9.67
N PRO A 85 10.46 -8.08 -10.73
CA PRO A 85 9.83 -8.33 -12.03
C PRO A 85 8.91 -9.55 -12.02
N TYR A 86 8.94 -10.37 -10.96
CA TYR A 86 8.21 -11.65 -10.88
C TYR A 86 6.91 -11.57 -10.06
N GLY A 87 6.62 -10.42 -9.45
CA GLY A 87 5.41 -10.23 -8.64
C GLY A 87 5.62 -9.25 -7.51
N LEU A 88 4.54 -9.00 -6.77
CA LEU A 88 4.56 -8.11 -5.60
C LEU A 88 5.03 -8.90 -4.38
N VAL A 89 6.19 -8.54 -3.83
CA VAL A 89 6.63 -9.03 -2.51
C VAL A 89 6.24 -7.98 -1.50
N TYR A 90 5.33 -8.33 -0.59
CA TYR A 90 4.80 -7.37 0.37
C TYR A 90 4.49 -8.02 1.72
N THR A 91 4.42 -7.19 2.75
CA THR A 91 4.06 -7.53 4.12
C THR A 91 3.28 -6.36 4.72
N THR A 92 2.69 -6.53 5.90
CA THR A 92 2.09 -5.40 6.64
C THR A 92 3.18 -4.57 7.33
N VAL A 93 2.87 -3.30 7.66
CA VAL A 93 3.80 -2.46 8.45
C VAL A 93 4.12 -3.11 9.79
N GLU A 94 3.15 -3.76 10.43
CA GLU A 94 3.32 -4.45 11.71
C GLU A 94 4.32 -5.60 11.61
N GLU A 95 4.15 -6.49 10.62
CA GLU A 95 5.07 -7.59 10.36
C GLU A 95 6.47 -7.10 9.95
N TYR A 96 6.55 -6.01 9.17
CA TYR A 96 7.83 -5.40 8.80
C TYR A 96 8.56 -4.86 10.04
N CYS A 97 7.85 -4.13 10.90
CA CYS A 97 8.39 -3.58 12.14
C CYS A 97 8.90 -4.67 13.07
N GLU A 98 8.14 -5.76 13.22
CA GLU A 98 8.54 -6.92 14.02
C GLU A 98 9.84 -7.55 13.49
N ARG A 99 9.93 -7.74 12.16
CA ARG A 99 11.12 -8.32 11.51
C ARG A 99 12.35 -7.40 11.58
N ALA A 100 12.15 -6.09 11.51
CA ALA A 100 13.21 -5.09 11.44
C ALA A 100 13.56 -4.45 12.80
N ASP A 101 12.92 -4.88 13.89
CA ASP A 101 13.05 -4.30 15.24
C ASP A 101 12.80 -2.78 15.27
N ILE A 102 11.78 -2.33 14.52
CA ILE A 102 11.40 -0.92 14.42
C ILE A 102 10.26 -0.63 15.39
N GLN A 103 10.51 0.29 16.33
CA GLN A 103 9.47 0.85 17.21
C GLN A 103 8.70 1.94 16.48
N PHE A 104 7.70 1.53 15.69
CA PHE A 104 6.75 2.43 15.06
C PHE A 104 5.40 2.36 15.80
N ARG A 105 4.72 3.50 15.95
CA ARG A 105 3.44 3.57 16.69
C ARG A 105 2.47 2.54 16.09
N SER A 106 2.00 1.60 16.90
CA SER A 106 1.16 0.51 16.40
C SER A 106 -0.20 1.03 15.94
N LEU A 107 -0.77 0.38 14.92
CA LEU A 107 -2.12 0.61 14.38
C LEU A 107 -3.22 0.12 15.35
N SER A 108 -3.01 0.24 16.66
CA SER A 108 -3.93 -0.23 17.69
C SER A 108 -4.88 0.89 18.11
N SER A 109 -6.09 0.90 17.56
CA SER A 109 -7.27 1.57 18.13
C SER A 109 -8.50 0.74 17.86
#